data_AF-A0A3D3Z821-F1
#
_entry.id   AF-A0A3D3Z821-F1
#
_cell.length_a   1.000
_cell.length_b   1.000
_cell.length_c   1.000
_cell.angle_alpha   90.00
_cell.angle_beta   90.00
_cell.angle_gamma   90.00
#
_symmetry.space_group_name_H-M   'P 1'
#
loop_
_entity.id
_entity.type
_entity.pdbx_description
1 polymer ?
#
loop_
_entity_poly.entity_id
_entity_poly.type
_entity_poly.pdbx_seq_one_letter_code
_entity_poly.pdbx_strand_id
1 'polypeptide(L)'
;LGLLTVAEDSGRVYPYSDQANSVVDVLRFALEKPNITVKLGFEAEKVKKTASGFRIVSGDETVECNRLIVACGGLAGTKLGGSMSGYKILRSFGHGCTRLRPALVQLKSSWNAVTSLKGVRANCHAVILHDGKRFSESTGELQFTQYGISGPVIFEVSRDVCQGGGEWLCRLDFLPDMEEDALKDELARRRTTNLPVSELFTGILHNRLGRVLTQAAGIS
;
A
#
# COMPACT_ATOMS: atom_id res chain seq x y z
N LEU A 1 -1.79 -1.18 28.52
CA LEU A 1 -0.50 -1.16 27.81
C LEU A 1 0.20 0.19 27.95
N GLY A 2 -0.50 1.32 27.98
CA GLY A 2 0.11 2.61 28.38
C GLY A 2 0.82 3.35 27.25
N LEU A 3 0.57 2.99 25.99
CA LEU A 3 1.05 3.75 24.84
C LEU A 3 0.18 4.99 24.66
N LEU A 4 0.78 6.18 24.77
CA LEU A 4 0.11 7.43 24.41
C LEU A 4 0.01 7.54 22.88
N THR A 5 -1.15 7.92 22.37
CA THR A 5 -1.44 7.98 20.94
C THR A 5 -2.07 9.30 20.54
N VAL A 6 -1.92 9.65 19.27
CA VAL A 6 -2.61 10.76 18.61
C VAL A 6 -3.36 10.22 17.39
N ALA A 7 -4.55 10.76 17.14
CA ALA A 7 -5.34 10.45 15.96
C ALA A 7 -5.32 11.64 14.99
N GLU A 8 -5.13 11.34 13.71
CA GLU A 8 -5.35 12.32 12.63
C GLU A 8 -6.83 12.40 12.28
N ASP A 9 -7.24 13.48 11.60
CA ASP A 9 -8.60 13.63 11.04
C ASP A 9 -8.97 12.49 10.07
N SER A 10 -7.97 11.84 9.47
CA SER A 10 -8.12 10.65 8.63
C SER A 10 -8.58 9.40 9.40
N GLY A 11 -8.59 9.43 10.74
CA GLY A 11 -8.86 8.30 11.62
C GLY A 11 -7.63 7.41 11.88
N ARG A 12 -6.48 7.70 11.26
CA ARG A 12 -5.24 6.99 11.52
C ARG A 12 -4.69 7.36 12.90
N VAL A 13 -4.22 6.35 13.63
CA VAL A 13 -3.71 6.50 14.99
C VAL A 13 -2.23 6.17 15.02
N TYR A 14 -1.44 7.08 15.58
CA TYR A 14 0.01 6.97 15.68
C TYR A 14 0.46 7.05 17.14
N PRO A 15 1.60 6.43 17.50
CA PRO A 15 2.25 6.72 18.77
C PRO A 15 2.53 8.22 18.87
N TYR A 16 2.27 8.84 20.02
CA TYR A 16 2.56 10.27 20.21
C TYR A 16 4.06 10.60 20.02
N SER A 17 4.94 9.60 20.16
CA SER A 17 6.38 9.72 19.91
C SER A 17 6.78 9.69 18.44
N ASP A 18 5.85 9.40 17.52
CA ASP A 18 6.13 9.05 16.11
C ASP A 18 7.14 7.90 15.92
N GLN A 19 7.37 7.08 16.96
CA GLN A 19 8.29 5.95 16.90
C GLN A 19 7.54 4.61 16.92
N ALA A 20 7.66 3.85 15.83
CA ALA A 20 7.10 2.50 15.76
C ALA A 20 7.66 1.56 16.85
N ASN A 21 8.93 1.75 17.25
CA ASN A 21 9.55 0.98 18.33
C ASN A 21 8.84 1.16 19.68
N SER A 22 8.20 2.31 19.94
CA SER A 22 7.40 2.50 21.16
C SER A 22 6.24 1.51 21.26
N VAL A 23 5.61 1.17 20.12
CA VAL A 23 4.55 0.15 20.08
C VAL A 23 5.11 -1.23 20.43
N VAL A 24 6.25 -1.57 19.83
CA VAL A 24 6.93 -2.86 20.01
C VAL A 24 7.34 -3.05 21.47
N ASP A 25 7.98 -2.04 22.07
CA ASP A 25 8.46 -2.12 23.45
C ASP A 25 7.31 -2.25 24.44
N VAL A 26 6.24 -1.48 24.27
CA VAL A 26 5.06 -1.58 25.15
C VAL A 26 4.45 -2.98 25.11
N LEU A 27 4.39 -3.62 23.94
CA LEU A 27 3.95 -5.00 23.82
C LEU A 27 4.95 -5.97 24.45
N ARG A 28 6.26 -5.77 24.23
CA ARG A 28 7.32 -6.60 24.80
C ARG A 28 7.29 -6.57 26.33
N PHE A 29 7.20 -5.39 26.94
CA PHE A 29 7.08 -5.23 28.39
C PHE A 29 5.84 -5.92 28.94
N ALA A 30 4.72 -5.91 28.21
CA ALA A 30 3.51 -6.62 28.64
C ALA A 30 3.65 -8.15 28.62
N LEU A 31 4.61 -8.67 27.87
CA LEU A 31 4.97 -10.09 27.84
C LEU A 31 5.97 -10.48 28.93
N GLU A 32 6.59 -9.52 29.63
CA GLU A 32 7.53 -9.77 30.74
C GLU A 32 6.78 -10.20 32.02
N LYS A 33 6.14 -11.38 31.94
CA LYS A 33 5.42 -12.01 33.04
C LYS A 33 6.02 -13.39 33.32
N PRO A 34 6.08 -13.86 34.57
CA PRO A 34 6.68 -15.16 34.92
C PRO A 34 6.08 -16.37 34.19
N ASN A 35 4.83 -16.26 33.71
CA ASN A 35 4.11 -17.33 33.03
C ASN A 35 4.13 -17.22 31.49
N ILE A 36 4.90 -16.29 30.92
CA ILE A 36 5.05 -16.11 29.47
C ILE A 36 6.52 -16.33 29.11
N THR A 37 6.77 -17.20 28.13
CA THR A 37 8.10 -17.41 27.57
C THR A 37 8.13 -16.90 26.15
N VAL A 38 8.97 -15.91 25.88
CA VAL A 38 9.26 -15.43 24.53
C VAL A 38 10.52 -16.12 24.04
N LYS A 39 10.40 -16.90 22.96
CA LYS A 39 11.52 -17.61 22.34
C LYS A 39 11.79 -17.05 20.94
N LEU A 40 12.92 -16.36 20.78
CA LEU A 40 13.41 -15.85 19.51
C LEU A 40 14.37 -16.87 18.87
N GLY A 41 14.66 -16.70 17.58
CA GLY A 41 15.55 -17.64 16.85
C GLY A 41 14.98 -19.05 16.69
N PHE A 42 13.68 -19.23 16.94
CA PHE A 42 12.97 -20.51 16.86
C PHE A 42 12.00 -20.46 15.68
N GLU A 43 12.38 -21.07 14.56
CA GLU A 43 11.51 -21.17 13.39
C GLU A 43 10.67 -22.45 13.51
N ALA A 44 9.35 -22.32 13.52
CA ALA A 44 8.45 -23.48 13.58
C ALA A 44 8.44 -24.25 12.24
N GLU A 45 9.46 -25.08 12.03
CA GLU A 45 9.68 -25.84 10.79
C GLU A 45 8.65 -26.96 10.59
N LYS A 46 8.30 -27.67 11.67
CA LYS A 46 7.32 -28.76 11.64
C LYS A 46 6.37 -28.65 12.83
N VAL A 47 5.08 -28.78 12.56
CA VAL A 47 4.03 -28.82 13.57
C VAL A 47 3.20 -30.07 13.36
N LYS A 48 3.05 -30.89 14.40
CA LYS A 48 2.22 -32.11 14.36
C LYS A 48 1.21 -32.10 15.50
N LYS A 49 -0.01 -32.57 15.21
CA LYS A 49 -1.00 -32.89 16.24
C LYS A 49 -0.59 -34.17 16.95
N THR A 50 -0.71 -34.20 18.26
CA THR A 50 -0.48 -35.36 19.12
C THR A 50 -1.78 -35.76 19.82
N ALA A 51 -1.76 -36.83 20.62
CA ALA A 51 -2.92 -37.24 21.42
C ALA A 51 -3.34 -36.17 22.45
N SER A 52 -2.38 -35.39 22.98
CA SER A 52 -2.59 -34.41 24.06
C SER A 52 -2.51 -32.95 23.61
N GLY A 53 -2.22 -32.68 22.34
CA GLY A 53 -2.06 -31.31 21.82
C GLY A 53 -1.24 -31.24 20.53
N PHE A 54 -0.14 -30.50 20.57
CA PHE A 54 0.73 -30.22 19.44
C PHE A 54 2.19 -30.32 19.84
N ARG A 55 3.00 -30.76 18.88
CA ARG A 55 4.47 -30.75 18.95
C ARG A 55 5.00 -29.86 17.83
N ILE A 56 5.85 -28.90 18.20
CA ILE A 56 6.54 -27.98 17.30
C ILE A 56 8.02 -28.31 17.31
N VAL A 57 8.65 -28.37 16.14
CA VAL A 57 10.08 -28.66 15.96
C VAL A 57 10.74 -27.49 15.22
N SER A 58 11.94 -27.12 15.68
CA SER A 58 12.86 -26.15 15.08
C SER A 58 14.27 -26.73 15.15
N GLY A 59 14.80 -27.30 14.06
CA GLY A 59 16.05 -28.05 14.12
C GLY A 59 15.98 -29.21 15.12
N ASP A 60 16.90 -29.23 16.09
CA ASP A 60 16.94 -30.24 17.16
C ASP A 60 16.07 -29.87 18.37
N GLU A 61 15.49 -28.67 18.40
CA GLU A 61 14.65 -28.21 19.49
C GLU A 61 13.19 -28.62 19.30
N THR A 62 12.53 -29.01 20.39
CA THR A 62 11.11 -29.39 20.40
C THR A 62 10.35 -28.69 21.52
N VAL A 63 9.16 -28.21 21.21
CA VAL A 63 8.21 -27.61 22.15
C VAL A 63 6.87 -28.33 22.05
N GLU A 64 6.26 -28.64 23.19
CA GLU A 64 4.92 -29.25 23.28
C GLU A 64 3.92 -28.27 23.90
N CYS A 65 2.68 -28.28 23.42
CA CYS A 65 1.60 -27.46 23.96
C CYS A 65 0.23 -28.09 23.75
N ASN A 66 -0.75 -27.78 24.60
CA ASN A 66 -2.13 -28.27 24.43
C ASN A 66 -2.94 -27.48 23.41
N ARG A 67 -2.53 -26.24 23.12
CA ARG A 67 -3.22 -25.30 22.22
C ARG A 67 -2.19 -24.55 21.40
N LEU A 68 -2.47 -24.39 20.11
CA LEU A 68 -1.62 -23.69 19.15
C LEU A 68 -2.40 -22.51 18.54
N ILE A 69 -1.81 -21.32 18.58
CA ILE A 69 -2.30 -20.13 17.89
C ILE A 69 -1.29 -19.80 16.78
N VAL A 70 -1.75 -19.72 15.53
CA VAL A 70 -0.91 -19.39 14.37
C VAL A 70 -1.06 -17.91 14.06
N ALA A 71 -0.04 -17.11 14.42
CA ALA A 71 0.00 -15.66 14.23
C ALA A 71 1.21 -15.22 13.37
N CYS A 72 1.54 -15.99 12.33
CA CYS A 72 2.78 -15.84 11.54
C CYS A 72 2.75 -14.71 10.48
N GLY A 73 1.69 -13.91 10.41
CA GLY A 73 1.55 -12.86 9.39
C GLY A 73 1.41 -13.38 7.95
N GLY A 74 1.72 -12.51 6.99
CA GLY A 74 1.61 -12.77 5.55
C GLY A 74 2.96 -12.86 4.84
N LEU A 75 2.93 -12.89 3.50
CA LEU A 75 4.12 -12.96 2.66
C LEU A 75 4.81 -11.60 2.44
N ALA A 76 4.14 -10.49 2.76
CA ALA A 76 4.69 -9.15 2.58
C ALA A 76 5.91 -8.92 3.49
N GLY A 77 6.91 -8.17 3.00
CA GLY A 77 8.10 -7.84 3.80
C GLY A 77 8.98 -9.05 4.09
N THR A 78 9.32 -9.85 3.07
CA THR A 78 10.13 -11.08 3.24
C THR A 78 11.45 -10.85 3.96
N LYS A 79 12.12 -9.72 3.72
CA LYS A 79 13.34 -9.31 4.44
C LYS A 79 13.13 -9.07 5.94
N LEU A 80 11.88 -8.84 6.37
CA LEU A 80 11.48 -8.60 7.75
C LEU A 80 10.81 -9.84 8.39
N GLY A 81 10.80 -10.99 7.71
CA GLY A 81 10.24 -12.25 8.22
C GLY A 81 8.89 -12.65 7.61
N GLY A 82 8.33 -11.87 6.69
CA GLY A 82 7.14 -12.27 5.93
C GLY A 82 7.39 -13.56 5.13
N SER A 83 6.54 -14.57 5.31
CA SER A 83 6.80 -15.90 4.73
C SER A 83 5.53 -16.74 4.55
N MET A 84 5.72 -17.94 4.00
CA MET A 84 4.65 -18.93 3.84
C MET A 84 4.52 -19.89 5.04
N SER A 85 5.26 -19.68 6.14
CA SER A 85 5.33 -20.62 7.27
C SER A 85 3.95 -20.93 7.87
N GLY A 86 3.20 -19.91 8.27
CA GLY A 86 1.84 -20.07 8.81
C GLY A 86 0.89 -20.77 7.83
N TYR A 87 0.96 -20.42 6.54
CA TYR A 87 0.16 -21.07 5.50
C TYR A 87 0.52 -22.54 5.29
N LYS A 88 1.80 -22.92 5.45
CA LYS A 88 2.24 -24.32 5.38
C LYS A 88 1.71 -25.11 6.58
N ILE A 89 1.80 -24.54 7.79
CA ILE A 89 1.27 -25.13 9.02
C ILE A 89 -0.24 -25.36 8.91
N LEU A 90 -1.00 -24.35 8.49
CA LEU A 90 -2.46 -24.47 8.38
C LEU A 90 -2.86 -25.49 7.30
N ARG A 91 -2.14 -25.53 6.16
CA ARG A 91 -2.37 -26.55 5.13
C ARG A 91 -2.10 -27.97 5.59
N SER A 92 -1.08 -28.21 6.43
CA SER A 92 -0.84 -29.55 6.98
C SER A 92 -1.94 -30.02 7.94
N PHE A 93 -2.80 -29.11 8.39
CA PHE A 93 -4.03 -29.43 9.13
C PHE A 93 -5.31 -29.45 8.26
N GLY A 94 -5.17 -29.37 6.94
CA GLY A 94 -6.29 -29.48 5.99
C GLY A 94 -7.00 -28.17 5.68
N HIS A 95 -6.49 -27.01 6.14
CA HIS A 95 -7.07 -25.72 5.77
C HIS A 95 -6.75 -25.34 4.32
N GLY A 96 -7.73 -24.77 3.63
CA GLY A 96 -7.53 -24.11 2.33
C GLY A 96 -6.85 -22.75 2.46
N CYS A 97 -6.35 -22.22 1.34
CA CYS A 97 -5.80 -20.88 1.25
C CYS A 97 -6.34 -20.19 -0.01
N THR A 98 -6.89 -18.98 0.15
CA THR A 98 -7.27 -18.14 -0.98
C THR A 98 -6.03 -17.71 -1.75
N ARG A 99 -6.17 -17.32 -3.02
CA ARG A 99 -5.04 -16.84 -3.82
C ARG A 99 -4.42 -15.60 -3.18
N LEU A 100 -3.13 -15.68 -2.86
CA LEU A 100 -2.38 -14.53 -2.34
C LEU A 100 -2.09 -13.55 -3.46
N ARG A 101 -2.23 -12.26 -3.15
CA ARG A 101 -1.99 -11.15 -4.08
C ARG A 101 -1.31 -10.01 -3.30
N PRO A 102 -0.40 -9.25 -3.94
CA PRO A 102 0.08 -8.00 -3.36
C PRO A 102 -1.09 -7.04 -3.08
N ALA A 103 -1.00 -6.29 -2.00
CA ALA A 103 -1.95 -5.24 -1.63
C ALA A 103 -1.18 -4.13 -0.91
N LEU A 104 -1.69 -2.90 -0.97
CA LEU A 104 -1.01 -1.69 -0.49
C LEU A 104 0.38 -1.51 -1.14
N VAL A 105 0.44 -1.71 -2.46
CA VAL A 105 1.67 -1.62 -3.27
C VAL A 105 1.56 -0.54 -4.33
N GLN A 106 2.70 -0.03 -4.78
CA GLN A 106 2.74 0.83 -5.96
C GLN A 106 2.31 0.06 -7.22
N LEU A 107 1.77 0.78 -8.20
CA LEU A 107 1.39 0.23 -9.50
C LEU A 107 2.41 0.66 -10.56
N LYS A 108 2.79 -0.27 -11.44
CA LYS A 108 3.62 0.05 -12.60
C LYS A 108 2.77 0.73 -13.67
N SER A 109 3.35 1.68 -14.39
CA SER A 109 2.68 2.36 -15.50
C SER A 109 3.45 2.15 -16.80
N SER A 110 2.71 1.90 -17.89
CA SER A 110 3.23 1.91 -19.25
C SER A 110 3.34 3.32 -19.84
N TRP A 111 2.85 4.35 -19.13
CA TRP A 111 2.95 5.73 -19.59
C TRP A 111 4.39 6.25 -19.47
N ASN A 112 5.07 6.41 -20.62
CA ASN A 112 6.49 6.77 -20.70
C ASN A 112 6.87 8.05 -19.93
N ALA A 113 5.94 9.01 -19.80
CA ALA A 113 6.21 10.25 -19.10
C ALA A 113 6.28 10.11 -17.57
N VAL A 114 5.87 8.97 -17.00
CA VAL A 114 5.87 8.72 -15.55
C VAL A 114 7.25 8.95 -14.91
N THR A 115 8.31 8.57 -15.62
CA THR A 115 9.70 8.70 -15.17
C THR A 115 10.10 10.17 -15.00
N SER A 116 9.63 11.06 -15.88
CA SER A 116 9.90 12.50 -15.82
C SER A 116 9.24 13.17 -14.62
N LEU A 117 8.18 12.53 -14.10
CA LEU A 117 7.42 12.97 -12.93
C LEU A 117 7.93 12.35 -11.64
N LYS A 118 9.03 11.57 -11.63
CA LYS A 118 9.56 10.96 -10.41
C LYS A 118 9.67 11.98 -9.27
N GLY A 119 9.08 11.63 -8.13
CA GLY A 119 9.03 12.44 -6.91
C GLY A 119 7.98 13.54 -6.90
N VAL A 120 7.24 13.77 -8.00
CA VAL A 120 6.07 14.66 -8.00
C VAL A 120 4.97 14.02 -7.16
N ARG A 121 4.36 14.83 -6.30
CA ARG A 121 3.16 14.49 -5.54
C ARG A 121 2.02 15.41 -5.92
N ALA A 122 0.82 14.88 -5.96
CA ALA A 122 -0.40 15.63 -6.21
C ALA A 122 -1.60 14.89 -5.63
N ASN A 123 -2.58 15.62 -5.11
CA ASN A 123 -3.88 15.05 -4.81
C ASN A 123 -4.61 14.73 -6.11
N CYS A 124 -5.28 13.59 -6.14
CA CYS A 124 -6.11 13.20 -7.28
C CYS A 124 -7.27 12.31 -6.84
N HIS A 125 -8.27 12.24 -7.70
CA HIS A 125 -9.23 11.14 -7.72
C HIS A 125 -8.76 10.10 -8.74
N ALA A 126 -8.46 8.90 -8.28
CA ALA A 126 -7.95 7.80 -9.09
C ALA A 126 -9.05 6.77 -9.34
N VAL A 127 -9.30 6.43 -10.60
CA VAL A 127 -10.30 5.42 -11.00
C VAL A 127 -9.59 4.30 -11.75
N ILE A 128 -9.71 3.08 -11.24
CA ILE A 128 -9.25 1.86 -11.91
C ILE A 128 -10.37 1.34 -12.80
N LEU A 129 -10.05 1.08 -14.06
CA LEU A 129 -10.89 0.36 -15.00
C LEU A 129 -10.26 -0.98 -15.37
N HIS A 130 -11.10 -2.00 -15.49
CA HIS A 130 -10.77 -3.32 -16.01
C HIS A 130 -11.64 -3.59 -17.23
N ASP A 131 -11.03 -3.80 -18.39
CA ASP A 131 -11.71 -3.99 -19.68
C ASP A 131 -12.81 -2.93 -19.91
N GLY A 132 -12.45 -1.66 -19.66
CA GLY A 132 -13.32 -0.50 -19.82
C GLY A 132 -14.38 -0.28 -18.73
N LYS A 133 -14.52 -1.19 -17.75
CA LYS A 133 -15.49 -1.05 -16.64
C LYS A 133 -14.81 -0.54 -15.38
N ARG A 134 -15.44 0.44 -14.72
CA ARG A 134 -14.97 0.94 -13.42
C ARG A 134 -14.97 -0.20 -12.40
N PHE A 135 -13.81 -0.40 -11.79
CA PHE A 135 -13.55 -1.50 -10.87
C PHE A 135 -13.44 -0.99 -9.43
N SER A 136 -12.63 0.04 -9.20
CA SER A 136 -12.46 0.69 -7.91
C SER A 136 -11.94 2.11 -8.07
N GLU A 137 -12.01 2.88 -6.99
CA GLU A 137 -11.52 4.26 -6.97
C GLU A 137 -11.09 4.67 -5.58
N SER A 138 -10.33 5.76 -5.50
CA SER A 138 -9.93 6.39 -4.26
C SER A 138 -9.57 7.85 -4.52
N THR A 139 -9.65 8.68 -3.48
CA THR A 139 -9.19 10.07 -3.51
C THR A 139 -8.09 10.26 -2.48
N GLY A 140 -7.02 10.94 -2.87
CA GLY A 140 -5.94 11.29 -1.95
C GLY A 140 -4.63 11.61 -2.66
N GLU A 141 -3.55 11.63 -1.90
CA GLU A 141 -2.22 11.93 -2.42
C GLU A 141 -1.70 10.77 -3.30
N LEU A 142 -1.31 11.11 -4.52
CA LEU A 142 -0.54 10.27 -5.42
C LEU A 142 0.93 10.72 -5.42
N GLN A 143 1.83 9.75 -5.50
CA GLN A 143 3.24 9.99 -5.75
C GLN A 143 3.72 9.25 -7.01
N PHE A 144 4.25 10.01 -7.97
CA PHE A 144 4.93 9.47 -9.12
C PHE A 144 6.29 8.86 -8.74
N THR A 145 6.56 7.67 -9.25
CA THR A 145 7.78 6.90 -9.01
C THR A 145 8.61 6.78 -10.29
N GLN A 146 9.75 6.11 -10.22
CA GLN A 146 10.61 5.89 -11.39
C GLN A 146 9.94 5.09 -12.51
N TYR A 147 8.95 4.23 -12.21
CA TYR A 147 8.36 3.31 -13.19
C TYR A 147 6.83 3.16 -13.04
N GLY A 148 6.18 4.10 -12.36
CA GLY A 148 4.78 3.95 -12.01
C GLY A 148 4.27 4.97 -11.00
N ILE A 149 3.19 4.63 -10.31
CA ILE A 149 2.47 5.49 -9.37
C ILE A 149 2.33 4.80 -8.01
N SER A 150 2.31 5.60 -6.95
CA SER A 150 2.28 5.18 -5.55
C SER A 150 1.52 6.22 -4.72
N GLY A 151 1.61 6.15 -3.40
CA GLY A 151 0.89 7.03 -2.49
C GLY A 151 -0.40 6.39 -1.96
N PRO A 152 -0.98 6.95 -0.89
CA PRO A 152 -2.19 6.42 -0.26
C PRO A 152 -3.30 6.06 -1.25
N VAL A 153 -3.59 6.95 -2.20
CA VAL A 153 -4.67 6.74 -3.19
C VAL A 153 -4.45 5.48 -4.03
N ILE A 154 -3.20 5.20 -4.40
CA ILE A 154 -2.83 4.01 -5.17
C ILE A 154 -2.81 2.77 -4.30
N PHE A 155 -2.39 2.87 -3.04
CA PHE A 155 -2.37 1.74 -2.13
C PHE A 155 -3.78 1.19 -1.89
N GLU A 156 -4.77 2.05 -1.71
CA GLU A 156 -6.19 1.66 -1.54
C GLU A 156 -6.69 0.83 -2.74
N VAL A 157 -6.40 1.26 -3.97
CA VAL A 157 -6.86 0.56 -5.19
C VAL A 157 -5.92 -0.55 -5.68
N SER A 158 -4.72 -0.69 -5.11
CA SER A 158 -3.67 -1.59 -5.64
C SER A 158 -4.02 -3.07 -5.57
N ARG A 159 -4.81 -3.48 -4.55
CA ARG A 159 -5.29 -4.87 -4.38
C ARG A 159 -6.06 -5.34 -5.61
N ASP A 160 -6.74 -4.41 -6.27
CA ASP A 160 -7.69 -4.67 -7.33
C ASP A 160 -7.04 -4.90 -8.68
N VAL A 161 -5.94 -4.22 -8.96
CA VAL A 161 -5.21 -4.35 -10.23
C VAL A 161 -4.42 -5.66 -10.31
N CYS A 162 -4.18 -6.34 -9.19
CA CYS A 162 -3.41 -7.58 -9.12
C CYS A 162 -4.26 -8.87 -9.30
N GLN A 163 -5.50 -8.74 -9.79
CA GLN A 163 -6.49 -9.82 -9.75
C GLN A 163 -6.54 -10.72 -11.00
N GLY A 164 -5.99 -10.32 -12.14
CA GLY A 164 -6.04 -11.12 -13.37
C GLY A 164 -5.32 -10.48 -14.55
N GLY A 165 -5.42 -11.11 -15.73
CA GLY A 165 -5.06 -10.48 -17.00
C GLY A 165 -6.09 -9.42 -17.40
N GLY A 166 -6.13 -9.07 -18.69
CA GLY A 166 -7.04 -8.03 -19.21
C GLY A 166 -6.38 -6.65 -19.30
N GLU A 167 -7.14 -5.69 -19.83
CA GLU A 167 -6.69 -4.31 -19.94
C GLU A 167 -6.99 -3.56 -18.64
N TRP A 168 -5.94 -3.08 -18.00
CA TRP A 168 -6.03 -2.27 -16.79
C TRP A 168 -5.67 -0.82 -17.12
N LEU A 169 -6.59 0.10 -16.84
CA LEU A 169 -6.39 1.53 -17.01
C LEU A 169 -6.60 2.26 -15.67
N CYS A 170 -5.66 3.13 -15.31
CA CYS A 170 -5.81 4.03 -14.16
C CYS A 170 -6.04 5.45 -14.69
N ARG A 171 -7.23 6.01 -14.46
CA ARG A 171 -7.53 7.41 -14.75
C ARG A 171 -7.24 8.24 -13.52
N LEU A 172 -6.53 9.34 -13.71
CA LEU A 172 -6.14 10.26 -12.65
C LEU A 172 -6.76 11.61 -12.95
N ASP A 173 -7.66 12.05 -12.10
CA ASP A 173 -8.21 13.40 -12.10
C ASP A 173 -7.50 14.23 -11.04
N PHE A 174 -6.69 15.20 -11.48
CA PHE A 174 -5.92 16.08 -10.61
C PHE A 174 -6.68 17.35 -10.20
N LEU A 175 -7.87 17.56 -10.74
CA LEU A 175 -8.72 18.72 -10.45
C LEU A 175 -10.16 18.28 -10.15
N PRO A 176 -10.37 17.32 -9.21
CA PRO A 176 -11.69 16.73 -8.99
C PRO A 176 -12.75 17.73 -8.49
N ASP A 177 -12.32 18.86 -7.94
CA ASP A 177 -13.19 19.93 -7.43
C ASP A 177 -13.45 21.04 -8.48
N MET A 178 -12.91 20.91 -9.70
CA MET A 178 -13.07 21.87 -10.77
C MET A 178 -13.87 21.26 -11.92
N GLU A 179 -15.06 21.81 -12.17
CA GLU A 179 -15.88 21.42 -13.31
C GLU A 179 -15.15 21.64 -14.63
N GLU A 180 -15.41 20.76 -15.61
CA GLU A 180 -14.70 20.76 -16.90
C GLU A 180 -14.84 22.10 -17.65
N ASP A 181 -16.03 22.71 -17.63
CA ASP A 181 -16.28 23.99 -18.29
C ASP A 181 -15.56 25.14 -17.58
N ALA A 182 -15.48 25.12 -16.25
CA ALA A 182 -14.69 26.09 -15.49
C ALA A 182 -13.19 25.96 -15.82
N LEU A 183 -12.68 24.74 -15.98
CA LEU A 183 -11.31 24.52 -16.41
C LEU A 183 -11.09 25.05 -17.83
N LYS A 184 -12.00 24.79 -18.77
CA LYS A 184 -11.91 25.32 -20.15
C LYS A 184 -11.88 26.84 -20.17
N ASP A 185 -12.76 27.49 -19.42
CA ASP A 185 -12.83 28.95 -19.32
C ASP A 185 -11.53 29.52 -18.74
N GLU A 186 -10.98 28.91 -17.69
CA GLU A 186 -9.70 29.33 -17.11
C GLU A 186 -8.54 29.14 -18.09
N LEU A 187 -8.50 28.03 -18.82
CA LEU A 187 -7.48 27.80 -19.86
C LEU A 187 -7.62 28.79 -21.02
N ALA A 188 -8.85 29.13 -21.44
CA ALA A 188 -9.10 30.12 -22.48
C ALA A 188 -8.65 31.52 -22.03
N ARG A 189 -8.93 31.91 -20.78
CA ARG A 189 -8.46 33.16 -20.17
C ARG A 189 -6.93 33.20 -20.08
N ARG A 190 -6.29 32.10 -19.70
CA ARG A 190 -4.82 32.03 -19.62
C ARG A 190 -4.15 32.08 -20.99
N ARG A 191 -4.80 31.57 -22.03
CA ARG A 191 -4.31 31.66 -23.41
C ARG A 191 -4.19 33.10 -23.91
N THR A 192 -4.95 34.05 -23.36
CA THR A 192 -4.82 35.47 -23.72
C THR A 192 -3.66 36.18 -22.99
N THR A 193 -2.92 35.47 -22.13
CA THR A 193 -1.71 35.99 -21.49
C THR A 193 -0.47 35.71 -22.34
N ASN A 194 0.66 36.34 -22.02
CA ASN A 194 1.95 36.08 -22.69
C ASN A 194 2.71 34.88 -22.09
N LEU A 195 2.03 33.98 -21.37
CA LEU A 195 2.67 32.79 -20.80
C LEU A 195 3.03 31.78 -21.91
N PRO A 196 4.20 31.13 -21.83
CA PRO A 196 4.47 29.96 -22.64
C PRO A 196 3.42 28.86 -22.42
N VAL A 197 3.09 28.10 -23.45
CA VAL A 197 2.13 26.98 -23.37
C VAL A 197 2.52 25.95 -22.30
N SER A 198 3.82 25.74 -22.09
CA SER A 198 4.34 24.87 -21.02
C SER A 198 3.94 25.32 -19.60
N GLU A 199 3.63 26.61 -19.42
CA GLU A 199 3.25 27.23 -18.15
C GLU A 199 1.73 27.40 -17.99
N LEU A 200 0.93 26.84 -18.91
CA LEU A 200 -0.53 27.02 -18.90
C LEU A 200 -1.17 26.58 -17.58
N PHE A 201 -0.68 25.48 -16.99
CA PHE A 201 -1.15 24.95 -15.70
C PHE A 201 -0.39 25.47 -14.47
N THR A 202 0.51 26.45 -14.62
CA THR A 202 1.29 26.95 -13.48
C THR A 202 0.36 27.59 -12.44
N GLY A 203 0.44 27.10 -11.20
CA GLY A 203 -0.48 27.50 -10.12
C GLY A 203 -1.84 26.78 -10.11
N ILE A 204 -2.09 25.88 -11.06
CA ILE A 204 -3.24 24.94 -11.07
C ILE A 204 -2.75 23.55 -10.68
N LEU A 205 -1.66 23.09 -11.30
CA LEU A 205 -1.03 21.81 -11.03
C LEU A 205 0.40 22.01 -10.52
N HIS A 206 0.99 20.93 -9.97
CA HIS A 206 2.43 20.89 -9.78
C HIS A 206 3.15 21.21 -11.10
N ASN A 207 4.06 22.20 -11.14
CA ASN A 207 4.61 22.75 -12.39
C ASN A 207 5.17 21.68 -13.35
N ARG A 208 5.91 20.68 -12.84
CA ARG A 208 6.38 19.55 -13.66
C ARG A 208 5.24 18.70 -14.25
N LEU A 209 4.17 18.46 -13.49
CA LEU A 209 3.00 17.74 -13.97
C LEU A 209 2.30 18.54 -15.08
N GLY A 210 2.05 19.82 -14.85
CA GLY A 210 1.46 20.72 -15.84
C GLY A 210 2.21 20.73 -17.17
N ARG A 211 3.54 20.91 -17.13
CA ARG A 211 4.42 20.88 -18.32
C ARG A 211 4.39 19.54 -19.07
N VAL A 212 4.37 18.43 -18.32
CA VAL A 212 4.31 17.09 -18.93
C VAL A 212 2.95 16.84 -19.58
N LEU A 213 1.86 17.31 -18.97
CA LEU A 213 0.52 17.15 -19.53
C LEU A 213 0.32 17.99 -20.80
N THR A 214 0.82 19.23 -20.85
CA THR A 214 0.75 20.05 -22.07
C THR A 214 1.55 19.42 -23.21
N GLN A 215 2.76 18.92 -22.92
CA GLN A 215 3.57 18.18 -23.89
C GLN A 215 2.90 16.89 -24.36
N ALA A 216 2.34 16.10 -23.44
CA ALA A 216 1.66 14.84 -23.76
C ALA A 216 0.38 15.05 -24.60
N ALA A 217 -0.30 16.18 -24.41
CA ALA A 217 -1.46 16.58 -25.21
C ALA A 217 -1.09 17.18 -26.58
N GLY A 218 0.20 17.34 -26.88
CA GLY A 218 0.67 17.91 -28.15
C GLY A 218 0.36 19.40 -28.31
N ILE A 219 0.17 20.12 -27.19
CA ILE A 219 -0.10 21.55 -27.19
C ILE A 219 1.26 22.26 -27.20
N SER A 220 1.56 22.98 -28.30
CA SER A 220 2.80 23.73 -28.52
C SER A 220 2.57 25.23 -28.57
#